data_AF-A0A4D7AL53-F1
#
_entry.id   AF-A0A4D7AL53-F1
#
_cell.length_a   1.000
_cell.length_b   1.000
_cell.length_c   1.000
_cell.angle_alpha   90.00
_cell.angle_beta   90.00
_cell.angle_gamma   90.00
#
_symmetry.space_group_name_H-M   'P 1'
#
loop_
_entity.id
_entity.type
_entity.pdbx_description
1 polymer ?
#
loop_
_entity_poly.entity_id
_entity_poly.type
_entity_poly.pdbx_seq_one_letter_code
_entity_poly.pdbx_strand_id
1 'polypeptide(L)'
;MPHGESNYMLFGAIMDYYDEHKPDGEIMKFKELVSSILGCEVKDAIPEMNALLQRILPLRPLRDCGFTEADFKAFPLSVEANQQRLMTNAYYPFDLESEEAIYRKCY
;
A
#
# COMPACT_ATOMS: atom_id res chain seq x y z
N MET A 1 -13.07 -8.58 8.15
CA MET A 1 -12.01 -7.98 9.00
C MET A 1 -12.36 -6.54 9.32
N PRO A 2 -11.87 -5.98 10.45
CA PRO A 2 -11.99 -4.55 10.72
C PRO A 2 -11.35 -3.72 9.58
N HIS A 3 -12.07 -2.73 9.05
CA HIS A 3 -11.64 -1.96 7.88
C HIS A 3 -10.24 -1.31 8.04
N GLY A 4 -9.91 -0.85 9.25
CA GLY A 4 -8.60 -0.26 9.52
C GLY A 4 -7.43 -1.24 9.41
N GLU A 5 -7.65 -2.50 9.80
CA GLU A 5 -6.63 -3.56 9.72
C GLU A 5 -6.35 -3.93 8.25
N SER A 6 -7.40 -4.07 7.43
CA SER A 6 -7.28 -4.32 5.99
C SER A 6 -6.48 -3.25 5.25
N ASN A 7 -6.74 -1.97 5.54
CA ASN A 7 -5.98 -0.88 4.93
C ASN A 7 -4.51 -0.90 5.37
N TYR A 8 -4.26 -1.13 6.65
CA TYR A 8 -2.89 -1.17 7.17
C TYR A 8 -2.05 -2.27 6.52
N MET A 9 -2.63 -3.44 6.25
CA MET A 9 -1.95 -4.55 5.58
C MET A 9 -1.41 -4.22 4.18
N LEU A 10 -2.11 -3.36 3.44
CA LEU A 10 -1.74 -3.00 2.07
C LEU A 10 -1.02 -1.66 1.97
N PHE A 11 -1.14 -0.81 2.99
CA PHE A 11 -0.69 0.58 2.98
C PHE A 11 0.77 0.73 2.54
N GLY A 12 1.69 0.01 3.19
CA GLY A 12 3.12 0.11 2.87
C GLY A 12 3.42 -0.28 1.42
N ALA A 13 2.86 -1.39 0.94
CA ALA A 13 3.06 -1.87 -0.42
C ALA A 13 2.49 -0.92 -1.48
N ILE A 14 1.35 -0.28 -1.21
CA ILE A 14 0.76 0.74 -2.10
C ILE A 14 1.62 2.01 -2.13
N MET A 15 2.15 2.44 -0.97
CA MET A 15 3.05 3.59 -0.91
C MET A 15 4.35 3.33 -1.69
N ASP A 16 4.92 2.13 -1.57
CA ASP A 16 6.08 1.71 -2.38
C ASP A 16 5.74 1.73 -3.88
N TYR A 17 4.59 1.16 -4.27
CA TYR A 17 4.15 1.15 -5.68
C TYR A 17 4.06 2.57 -6.26
N TYR A 18 3.46 3.49 -5.51
CA TYR A 18 3.37 4.89 -5.93
C TYR A 18 4.73 5.56 -6.06
N ASP A 19 5.66 5.27 -5.14
CA ASP A 19 7.01 5.86 -5.18
C ASP A 19 7.83 5.31 -6.34
N GLU A 20 7.70 4.03 -6.66
CA GLU A 20 8.39 3.39 -7.79
C GLU A 20 7.92 3.96 -9.14
N HIS A 21 6.63 4.24 -9.29
CA HIS A 21 6.04 4.60 -10.59
C HIS A 21 5.99 6.11 -10.86
N LYS A 22 5.88 6.93 -9.81
CA LYS A 22 5.86 8.39 -9.94
C LYS A 22 6.51 9.07 -8.73
N PRO A 23 7.84 8.90 -8.54
CA PRO A 23 8.54 9.37 -7.34
C PRO A 23 8.53 10.89 -7.18
N ASP A 24 8.46 11.64 -8.30
CA ASP A 24 8.66 13.09 -8.33
C ASP A 24 7.36 13.91 -8.31
N GLY A 25 6.19 13.28 -8.17
CA GLY A 25 4.92 14.02 -8.07
C GLY A 25 4.53 14.36 -6.62
N GLU A 26 3.23 14.42 -6.33
CA GLU A 26 2.75 14.80 -4.98
C GLU A 26 3.24 13.87 -3.85
N ILE A 27 3.65 12.63 -4.14
CA ILE A 27 4.27 11.74 -3.16
C ILE A 27 5.59 12.30 -2.63
N MET A 28 6.32 13.14 -3.38
CA MET A 28 7.52 13.81 -2.89
C MET A 28 7.21 14.73 -1.71
N LYS A 29 6.12 15.51 -1.78
CA LYS A 29 5.68 16.36 -0.67
C LYS A 29 5.31 15.54 0.56
N PHE A 30 4.72 14.37 0.35
CA PHE A 30 4.46 13.42 1.43
C PHE A 30 5.76 12.91 2.06
N LYS A 31 6.74 12.49 1.26
CA LYS A 31 8.05 12.04 1.76
C LYS A 31 8.80 13.15 2.50
N GLU A 32 8.76 14.39 2.01
CA GLU A 32 9.33 15.56 2.69
C GLU A 32 8.67 15.81 4.05
N LEU A 33 7.33 15.74 4.12
CA LEU A 33 6.61 15.88 5.38
C LEU A 33 7.00 14.76 6.37
N VAL A 34 6.96 13.51 5.93
CA VAL A 34 7.29 12.35 6.77
C VAL A 34 8.75 12.42 7.24
N SER A 35 9.70 12.70 6.35
CA SER A 35 11.12 12.85 6.72
C SER A 35 11.36 13.97 7.72
N SER A 36 10.65 15.10 7.59
CA SER A 36 10.74 16.19 8.58
C SER A 36 10.23 15.78 9.97
N ILE A 37 9.20 14.92 10.03
CA ILE A 37 8.62 14.43 11.29
C ILE A 37 9.50 13.36 11.93
N LEU A 38 10.05 12.44 11.12
CA LEU A 38 10.83 11.31 11.60
C LEU A 38 12.33 11.61 11.75
N GLY A 39 12.81 12.71 11.16
CA GLY A 39 14.22 13.10 11.20
C GLY A 39 15.12 12.20 10.34
N CYS A 40 14.60 11.67 9.22
CA CYS A 40 15.33 10.84 8.26
C CYS A 40 15.56 11.55 6.92
N GLU A 41 16.30 10.92 5.99
CA GLU A 41 16.43 11.45 4.63
C GLU A 41 15.12 11.25 3.85
N VAL A 42 14.81 12.15 2.90
CA VAL A 42 13.57 12.09 2.09
C VAL A 42 13.43 10.75 1.35
N LYS A 43 14.55 10.18 0.87
CA LYS A 43 14.56 8.88 0.20
C LYS A 43 14.18 7.71 1.11
N ASP A 44 14.36 7.86 2.42
CA ASP A 44 14.10 6.83 3.43
C ASP A 44 12.75 7.06 4.15
N ALA A 45 11.99 8.08 3.75
CA ALA A 45 10.75 8.48 4.44
C ALA A 45 9.69 7.37 4.50
N ILE A 46 9.43 6.67 3.38
CA ILE A 46 8.43 5.57 3.35
C ILE A 46 8.93 4.36 4.16
N PRO A 47 10.17 3.86 3.98
CA PRO A 47 10.73 2.81 4.83
C PRO A 47 10.67 3.10 6.33
N GLU A 48 11.09 4.30 6.76
CA GLU A 48 11.10 4.70 8.17
C GLU A 48 9.68 4.81 8.75
N MET A 49 8.73 5.31 7.96
CA MET A 49 7.31 5.32 8.34
C MET A 49 6.79 3.90 8.53
N ASN A 50 7.07 3.00 7.58
CA ASN A 50 6.63 1.61 7.67
C ASN A 50 7.24 0.91 8.91
N ALA A 51 8.52 1.16 9.20
CA ALA A 51 9.19 0.64 10.39
C ALA A 51 8.56 1.18 11.69
N LEU A 52 8.23 2.47 11.75
CA LEU A 52 7.52 3.06 12.89
C LEU A 52 6.14 2.42 13.07
N LEU A 53 5.34 2.32 12.01
CA LEU A 53 4.01 1.72 12.07
C LEU A 53 4.06 0.29 12.57
N GLN A 54 5.04 -0.51 12.12
CA GLN A 54 5.21 -1.90 12.55
C GLN A 54 5.53 -2.03 14.06
N ARG A 55 6.16 -1.01 14.66
CA ARG A 55 6.39 -0.95 16.12
C ARG A 55 5.12 -0.61 16.90
N ILE A 56 4.20 0.15 16.31
CA ILE A 56 2.94 0.57 16.94
C ILE A 56 1.89 -0.55 16.85
N LEU A 57 1.72 -1.09 15.64
CA LEU A 57 0.83 -2.20 15.35
C LEU A 57 1.57 -3.17 14.44
N PRO A 58 1.96 -4.37 14.91
CA PRO A 58 2.65 -5.33 14.07
C PRO A 58 1.84 -5.69 12.84
N LEU A 59 2.44 -5.49 11.66
CA LEU A 59 1.84 -5.83 10.37
C LEU A 59 1.60 -7.35 10.30
N ARG A 60 0.35 -7.74 10.07
CA ARG A 60 -0.03 -9.15 9.84
C ARG A 60 -0.05 -9.44 8.35
N PRO A 61 0.54 -10.55 7.89
CA PRO A 61 0.46 -10.94 6.49
C PRO A 61 -0.94 -11.43 6.13
N LEU A 62 -1.34 -11.33 4.85
CA LEU A 62 -2.67 -11.71 4.38
C LEU A 62 -2.99 -13.19 4.64
N ARG A 63 -1.98 -14.09 4.62
CA ARG A 63 -2.16 -15.51 4.94
C ARG A 63 -2.73 -15.75 6.35
N ASP A 64 -2.42 -14.88 7.31
CA ASP A 64 -2.90 -14.99 8.70
C ASP A 64 -4.37 -14.52 8.84
N CYS A 65 -4.94 -13.99 7.75
CA CYS A 65 -6.27 -13.44 7.66
C CYS A 65 -7.22 -14.29 6.80
N GLY A 66 -6.77 -15.49 6.39
CA GLY A 66 -7.55 -16.42 5.58
C GLY A 66 -7.55 -16.10 4.08
N PHE A 67 -6.64 -15.23 3.62
CA PHE A 67 -6.43 -15.00 2.18
C PHE A 67 -5.84 -16.26 1.54
N THR A 68 -6.25 -16.56 0.32
CA THR A 68 -5.88 -17.78 -0.41
C THR A 68 -5.31 -17.46 -1.79
N GLU A 69 -4.72 -18.46 -2.46
CA GLU A 69 -4.22 -18.29 -3.83
C GLU A 69 -5.32 -17.89 -4.83
N ALA A 70 -6.58 -18.32 -4.59
CA ALA A 70 -7.70 -17.94 -5.44
C ALA A 70 -8.06 -16.45 -5.30
N ASP A 71 -7.85 -15.89 -4.11
CA ASP A 71 -8.17 -14.51 -3.79
C ASP A 71 -7.28 -13.51 -4.54
N PHE A 72 -6.02 -13.88 -4.86
CA PHE A 72 -5.12 -13.05 -5.67
C PHE A 72 -5.70 -12.66 -7.02
N LYS A 73 -6.57 -13.50 -7.59
CA LYS A 73 -7.23 -13.23 -8.88
C LYS A 73 -8.63 -12.65 -8.70
N ALA A 74 -9.36 -13.12 -7.69
CA ALA A 74 -10.74 -12.70 -7.47
C ALA A 74 -10.85 -11.26 -6.91
N PHE A 75 -9.93 -10.87 -6.03
CA PHE A 75 -9.98 -9.56 -5.37
C PHE A 75 -9.73 -8.40 -6.33
N PRO A 76 -8.70 -8.43 -7.21
CA PRO A 76 -8.52 -7.36 -8.19
C PRO A 76 -9.75 -7.12 -9.07
N LEU A 77 -10.36 -8.20 -9.57
CA LEU A 77 -11.61 -8.13 -10.35
C LEU A 77 -12.76 -7.51 -9.55
N SER A 78 -12.85 -7.83 -8.25
CA SER A 78 -13.86 -7.25 -7.36
C SER A 78 -13.61 -5.77 -7.08
N VAL A 79 -12.36 -5.35 -6.94
CA VAL A 79 -11.98 -3.94 -6.73
C VAL A 79 -12.33 -3.11 -7.96
N GLU A 80 -11.92 -3.56 -9.15
CA GLU A 80 -12.26 -2.93 -10.43
C GLU A 80 -13.79 -2.78 -10.64
N ALA A 81 -14.56 -3.78 -10.25
CA ALA A 81 -16.01 -3.76 -10.39
C ALA A 81 -16.72 -2.84 -9.37
N ASN A 82 -16.19 -2.73 -8.14
CA ASN A 82 -16.94 -2.14 -7.02
C ASN A 82 -16.32 -0.84 -6.45
N GLN A 83 -15.08 -0.52 -6.77
CA GLN A 83 -14.31 0.58 -6.16
C GLN A 83 -13.85 1.62 -7.17
N GLN A 84 -14.59 1.83 -8.25
CA GLN A 84 -14.18 2.71 -9.36
C GLN A 84 -13.79 4.13 -8.94
N ARG A 85 -14.46 4.69 -7.92
CA ARG A 85 -14.10 6.01 -7.40
C ARG A 85 -12.71 6.01 -6.77
N LEU A 86 -12.31 4.97 -6.05
CA LEU A 86 -10.96 4.87 -5.49
C LEU A 86 -9.94 4.68 -6.59
N MET A 87 -10.20 3.80 -7.56
CA MET A 87 -9.30 3.53 -8.68
C MET A 87 -9.08 4.76 -9.56
N THR A 88 -10.15 5.51 -9.86
CA THR A 88 -10.07 6.75 -10.65
C THR A 88 -9.26 7.85 -9.95
N ASN A 89 -9.29 7.89 -8.61
CA ASN A 89 -8.59 8.89 -7.81
C ASN A 89 -7.24 8.39 -7.26
N ALA A 90 -6.79 7.20 -7.70
CA ALA A 90 -5.48 6.69 -7.34
C ALA A 90 -4.38 7.66 -7.83
N TYR A 91 -3.30 7.77 -7.05
CA TYR A 91 -2.20 8.68 -7.39
C TYR A 91 -1.49 8.28 -8.69
N TYR A 92 -1.34 6.98 -8.88
CA TYR A 92 -0.89 6.32 -10.10
C TYR A 92 -1.88 5.21 -10.42
N PRO A 93 -2.25 4.98 -11.70
CA PRO A 93 -3.22 3.97 -12.06
C PRO A 93 -2.75 2.57 -11.67
N PHE A 94 -3.71 1.68 -11.44
CA PHE A 94 -3.48 0.26 -11.26
C PHE A 94 -4.08 -0.51 -12.44
N ASP A 95 -3.53 -1.68 -12.70
CA ASP A 95 -4.10 -2.72 -13.51
C ASP A 95 -4.20 -4.01 -12.68
N LEU A 96 -4.86 -5.03 -13.22
CA LEU A 96 -5.07 -6.29 -12.50
C LEU A 96 -3.74 -6.95 -12.07
N GLU A 97 -2.67 -6.78 -12.86
CA GLU A 97 -1.35 -7.37 -12.57
C GLU A 97 -0.68 -6.67 -11.39
N SER A 98 -0.67 -5.35 -11.36
CA SER A 98 -0.13 -4.56 -10.25
C SER A 98 -0.91 -4.77 -8.96
N GLU A 99 -2.25 -4.88 -9.03
CA GLU A 99 -3.07 -5.24 -7.88
C GLU A 99 -2.74 -6.64 -7.34
N GLU A 100 -2.67 -7.64 -8.21
CA GLU A 100 -2.27 -9.00 -7.82
C GLU A 100 -0.87 -9.00 -7.19
N ALA A 101 0.09 -8.29 -7.79
CA ALA A 101 1.45 -8.19 -7.28
C ALA A 101 1.51 -7.57 -5.87
N ILE A 102 0.70 -6.54 -5.61
CA ILE A 102 0.58 -5.92 -4.28
C ILE A 102 0.02 -6.93 -3.26
N TYR A 103 -1.06 -7.64 -3.60
CA TYR A 103 -1.60 -8.67 -2.70
C TYR A 103 -0.56 -9.75 -2.41
N ARG A 104 0.19 -10.22 -3.43
CA ARG A 104 1.26 -11.21 -3.26
C ARG A 104 2.40 -10.71 -2.38
N LYS A 105 2.78 -9.43 -2.49
CA LYS A 105 3.80 -8.81 -1.63
C LYS A 105 3.38 -8.78 -0.15
N CYS A 106 2.07 -8.72 0.12
CA CYS A 106 1.51 -8.65 1.47
C CYS A 106 1.10 -10.02 2.06
N TYR A 107 1.32 -11.13 1.36
CA TYR A 107 0.93 -12.48 1.79
C TYR A 107 1.92 -13.18 2.73
#